data_AF-A0A1B0D7W1-F1
#
_entry.id   AF-A0A1B0D7W1-F1
#
_cell.length_a   1.000
_cell.length_b   1.000
_cell.length_c   1.000
_cell.angle_alpha   90.00
_cell.angle_beta   90.00
_cell.angle_gamma   90.00
#
_symmetry.space_group_name_H-M   'P 1'
#
loop_
_entity.id
_entity.type
_entity.pdbx_description
1 polymer ?
#
loop_
_entity_poly.entity_id
_entity_poly.type
_entity_poly.pdbx_seq_one_letter_code
_entity_poly.pdbx_strand_id
1 'polypeptide(L)' 'MWEYMNSRKQVFVRSYDEGVRRVRTSKGKYALLIESPKNDYINEREPCDTMKVGRNLDDKGFGIATPLGSPLR' A
#
# COMPACT_ATOMS: atom_id res chain seq x y z
N MET A 1 0.16 -0.46 -16.75
CA MET A 1 0.40 0.25 -15.47
C MET A 1 1.88 0.30 -15.13
N TRP A 2 2.57 -0.83 -15.06
CA TRP A 2 4.02 -0.89 -14.76
C TRP A 2 4.89 0.00 -15.66
N GLU A 3 4.76 -0.08 -16.99
CA GLU A 3 5.57 0.73 -17.93
C GLU A 3 5.52 2.24 -17.64
N TYR A 4 4.34 2.77 -17.32
CA TYR A 4 4.17 4.16 -16.96
C TYR A 4 4.93 4.52 -15.67
N MET A 5 4.82 3.69 -14.63
CA MET A 5 5.52 3.93 -13.37
C MET A 5 7.04 3.77 -13.54
N ASN A 6 7.47 2.78 -14.31
CA ASN A 6 8.88 2.48 -14.55
C ASN A 6 9.59 3.61 -15.32
N SER A 7 8.92 4.20 -16.32
CA SER A 7 9.42 5.36 -17.05
C SER A 7 9.48 6.66 -16.22
N ARG A 8 8.73 6.72 -15.10
CA ARG A 8 8.60 7.89 -14.23
C ARG A 8 9.01 7.57 -12.80
N LYS A 9 10.31 7.39 -12.56
CA LYS A 9 10.85 6.96 -11.27
C LYS A 9 10.41 7.81 -10.08
N GLN A 10 10.05 9.09 -10.30
CA GLN A 10 9.55 9.99 -9.28
C GLN A 10 8.18 9.61 -8.69
N VAL A 11 7.45 8.66 -9.27
CA VAL A 11 6.15 8.20 -8.73
C VAL A 11 6.32 7.17 -7.61
N PHE A 12 7.49 6.54 -7.49
CA PHE A 12 7.78 5.60 -6.41
C PHE A 12 8.11 6.36 -5.12
N VAL A 13 7.83 5.71 -3.99
CA VAL A 13 8.09 6.18 -2.64
C VAL A 13 8.82 5.09 -1.87
N ARG A 14 9.58 5.44 -0.83
CA ARG A 14 10.39 4.47 -0.08
C ARG A 14 9.64 3.80 1.06
N SER A 15 8.60 4.43 1.59
CA SER A 15 7.83 3.92 2.72
C SER A 15 6.34 4.22 2.59
N TYR A 16 5.52 3.48 3.34
CA TYR A 16 4.07 3.72 3.41
C TYR A 16 3.75 5.14 3.90
N ASP A 17 4.43 5.62 4.95
CA ASP A 17 4.15 6.94 5.51
C ASP A 17 4.46 8.06 4.52
N GLU A 18 5.49 7.88 3.69
CA GLU A 18 5.79 8.78 2.58
C GLU A 18 4.69 8.76 1.52
N GLY A 19 4.25 7.57 1.12
CA GLY A 19 3.16 7.39 0.18
C GLY A 19 1.85 8.02 0.67
N VAL A 20 1.45 7.75 1.90
CA VAL A 20 0.21 8.28 2.52
C VAL A 20 0.28 9.80 2.59
N ARG A 21 1.38 10.39 3.06
CA ARG A 21 1.55 11.84 3.10
C ARG A 21 1.44 12.45 1.70
N ARG A 22 2.02 11.80 0.69
CA ARG A 22 1.96 12.26 -0.69
C ARG A 22 0.54 12.21 -1.25
N VAL A 23 -0.27 11.20 -0.92
CA VAL A 23 -1.70 11.16 -1.26
C VAL A 23 -2.42 12.38 -0.67
N ARG A 24 -2.21 12.65 0.62
CA ARG A 24 -2.84 13.77 1.35
C ARG A 24 -2.47 15.13 0.77
N THR A 25 -1.19 15.36 0.45
CA THR A 25 -0.72 16.67 -0.05
C THR A 25 -0.96 16.91 -1.53
N SER A 26 -1.21 15.85 -2.32
CA SER A 26 -1.36 15.96 -3.78
C SER A 26 -2.74 16.37 -4.25
N LYS A 27 -3.70 16.64 -3.35
CA LYS A 27 -5.06 17.13 -3.68
C LYS A 27 -5.75 16.26 -4.75
N GLY A 28 -5.69 14.94 -4.60
CA GLY A 28 -6.29 13.98 -5.53
C GLY A 28 -5.51 13.71 -6.82
N LYS A 29 -4.33 14.30 -7.02
CA LYS A 29 -3.48 14.09 -8.21
C LYS A 29 -2.52 12.90 -8.09
N TYR A 30 -2.51 12.23 -6.94
CA TYR A 30 -1.68 11.06 -6.67
C TYR A 30 -2.51 9.99 -5.98
N ALA A 31 -2.42 8.76 -6.50
CA ALA A 31 -2.99 7.57 -5.89
C ALA A 31 -1.86 6.61 -5.53
N LEU A 32 -2.03 5.89 -4.43
CA LEU A 32 -1.04 4.93 -3.93
C LEU A 32 -1.63 3.52 -3.97
N LEU A 33 -0.89 2.59 -4.54
CA LEU A 33 -1.21 1.16 -4.52
C LEU A 33 -0.49 0.52 -3.33
N ILE A 34 -1.25 -0.06 -2.40
CA ILE A 34 -0.78 -0.72 -1.17
C ILE A 34 -1.66 -1.92 -0.85
N GLU A 35 -1.22 -2.78 0.06
CA GLU A 35 -1.99 -3.92 0.55
C GLU A 35 -3.29 -3.48 1.22
N SER A 36 -4.36 -4.27 1.04
CA SER A 36 -5.68 -3.92 1.56
C SER A 36 -5.72 -3.70 3.07
N PRO A 37 -5.06 -4.51 3.94
CA PRO A 37 -5.15 -4.30 5.38
C PRO A 37 -4.51 -2.99 5.83
N LYS A 38 -3.44 -2.56 5.13
CA LYS A 38 -2.80 -1.28 5.40
C LYS A 38 -3.66 -0.11 4.92
N ASN A 39 -4.34 -0.26 3.79
CA ASN A 39 -5.29 0.73 3.28
C ASN A 39 -6.45 0.95 4.25
N ASP A 40 -7.10 -0.14 4.66
CA ASP A 40 -8.24 -0.11 5.57
C ASP A 40 -7.84 0.52 6.92
N TYR A 41 -6.67 0.14 7.45
CA TYR A 41 -6.12 0.73 8.67
C TYR A 41 -5.89 2.25 8.57
N ILE A 42 -5.40 2.76 7.44
CA ILE A 42 -5.13 4.20 7.29
C ILE A 42 -6.42 4.98 7.10
N ASN A 43 -7.41 4.42 6.42
CA ASN A 43 -8.71 5.07 6.20
C ASN A 43 -9.50 5.26 7.51
N GLU A 44 -9.33 4.38 8.48
CA GLU A 44 -9.99 4.46 9.79
C GLU A 44 -9.25 5.39 10.78
N ARG A 45 -8.18 6.07 10.34
CA ARG A 45 -7.38 6.97 11.18
C ARG A 45 -7.66 8.42 10.84
N GLU A 46 -7.62 9.25 11.88
CA GLU A 46 -7.65 10.70 11.71
C GLU A 46 -6.55 11.18 10.74
N PRO A 47 -6.82 12.19 9.90
CA PRO A 47 -8.04 13.01 9.84
C PRO A 47 -9.12 12.48 8.87
N CYS A 48 -9.16 11.17 8.60
CA CYS A 48 -10.15 10.53 7.70
C CYS A 48 -10.15 11.11 6.27
N ASP A 49 -8.96 11.43 5.76
CA ASP A 49 -8.73 12.09 4.47
C ASP A 49 -8.28 11.12 3.35
N THR A 50 -8.33 9.82 3.60
CA THR A 50 -8.03 8.77 2.63
C THR A 50 -9.22 7.84 2.45
N MET A 51 -9.30 7.19 1.29
CA MET A 51 -10.31 6.16 1.04
C MET A 51 -9.76 5.06 0.12
N LYS A 52 -10.22 3.83 0.34
CA LYS A 52 -10.04 2.72 -0.60
C LYS A 52 -11.00 2.89 -1.78
N VAL A 53 -10.50 2.64 -2.99
CA VAL A 53 -11.29 2.71 -4.22
C VAL A 53 -11.20 1.37 -4.94
N GLY A 54 -12.35 0.80 -5.27
CA GLY A 54 -12.44 -0.45 -6.02
C GLY A 54 -12.13 -1.72 -5.20
N ARG A 55 -11.98 -2.84 -5.92
CA ARG A 55 -11.64 -4.15 -5.36
C ARG A 55 -10.12 -4.33 -5.29
N ASN A 56 -9.68 -5.36 -4.56
CA ASN A 56 -8.28 -5.75 -4.52
C ASN A 56 -7.80 -6.18 -5.93
N LEU A 57 -6.53 -5.93 -6.24
CA LEU A 57 -5.93 -6.33 -7.52
C LEU A 57 -5.57 -7.83 -7.53
N ASP A 58 -5.26 -8.38 -6.37
CA ASP A 58 -4.89 -9.76 -6.14
C ASP A 58 -5.39 -10.23 -4.77
N ASP A 59 -5.31 -11.54 -4.55
CA ASP A 59 -5.59 -12.19 -3.27
C ASP A 59 -4.27 -12.69 -2.67
N LYS A 60 -3.88 -12.08 -1.53
CA LYS A 60 -2.67 -12.38 -0.78
C LYS A 60 -2.99 -12.51 0.71
N GLY A 61 -2.21 -13.34 1.41
CA GLY A 61 -2.34 -13.56 2.85
C GLY A 61 -1.00 -13.40 3.57
N PHE A 62 -1.07 -13.01 4.84
CA PHE A 62 0.08 -13.03 5.74
C PHE A 62 0.21 -14.42 6.39
N GLY A 63 1.45 -14.85 6.62
CA GLY A 63 1.76 -16.12 7.27
C GLY A 63 2.95 -15.99 8.21
N ILE A 64 3.04 -16.92 9.16
CA ILE A 64 4.19 -17.02 10.06
C ILE A 64 5.29 -17.79 9.32
N ALA A 65 6.41 -17.13 9.06
CA ALA A 65 7.56 -17.76 8.41
C ALA A 65 8.39 -18.53 9.44
N THR A 66 8.47 -19.86 9.30
CA THR A 66 9.40 -20.71 10.05
C THR A 66 10.48 -21.27 9.13
N PRO A 67 11.72 -21.51 9.61
CA PRO A 67 12.74 -22.18 8.82
C PRO A 67 12.27 -23.56 8.34
N LEU A 68 12.74 -23.98 7.17
CA LEU A 68 12.43 -25.31 6.66
C LEU A 68 12.95 -26.37 7.63
N GLY A 69 12.08 -27.30 8.04
CA GLY A 69 12.40 -28.33 9.03
C GLY A 69 12.32 -27.88 10.50
N SER A 70 11.83 -26.67 10.77
CA SER A 70 11.59 -26.25 12.16
C SER A 70 10.55 -27.16 12.84
N PRO A 71 10.78 -27.59 14.10
CA PRO A 71 9.78 -28.31 14.89
C PRO A 71 8.58 -27.44 15.29
N LEU A 72 8.65 -26.13 15.00
CA LEU A 72 7.58 -25.16 15.23
C LEU A 72 6.66 -25.00 14.00
N ARG A 73 6.91 -25.76 12.92
CA ARG A 73 6.03 -25.78 11.74
C ARG A 73 4.83 -26.68 11.96
#